data_AF-A0A0F8X6I6-F1
#
_entry.id   AF-A0A0F8X6I6-F1
#
_cell.length_a   1.000
_cell.length_b   1.000
_cell.length_c   1.000
_cell.angle_alpha   90.00
_cell.angle_beta   90.00
_cell.angle_gamma   90.00
#
_symmetry.space_group_name_H-M   'P 1'
#
loop_
_entity.id
_entity.type
_entity.pdbx_description
1 polymer ?
#
loop_
_entity_poly.entity_id
_entity_poly.type
_entity_poly.pdbx_seq_one_letter_code
_entity_poly.pdbx_strand_id
1 'polypeptide(L)'
;MPTQRAHGGAPLIPIAISTPGIFGLNTEAEATLLGPEWATILTNVTFDGAGRAALRKGWASKTSSAVAGIVMRIFEYKKADATSEIIFSTDADIFTGVATPSSIEGSLAI
;
A
#
# COMPACT_ATOMS: atom_id res chain seq x y z
N MET A 1 -56.64 -18.15 24.43
CA MET A 1 -55.38 -18.69 23.86
C MET A 1 -54.35 -17.57 23.89
N PRO A 2 -53.19 -17.68 24.56
CA PRO A 2 -52.21 -16.60 24.57
C PRO A 2 -51.49 -16.55 23.21
N THR A 3 -51.44 -15.38 22.56
CA THR A 3 -50.69 -15.17 21.32
C THR A 3 -49.18 -15.22 21.59
N GLN A 4 -48.46 -16.07 20.85
CA GLN A 4 -47.02 -16.25 20.94
C GLN A 4 -46.30 -14.91 20.73
N ARG A 5 -45.54 -14.43 21.72
CA ARG A 5 -44.68 -13.24 21.55
C ARG A 5 -43.54 -13.62 20.63
N ALA A 6 -43.58 -13.13 19.39
CA ALA A 6 -42.49 -13.24 18.45
C ALA A 6 -41.33 -12.34 18.92
N HIS A 7 -40.43 -12.88 19.74
CA HIS A 7 -39.07 -12.36 19.85
C HIS A 7 -38.32 -12.71 18.55
N GLY A 8 -38.75 -12.09 17.46
CA GLY A 8 -38.02 -12.11 16.19
C GLY A 8 -36.84 -11.17 16.34
N GLY A 9 -35.68 -11.69 16.72
CA GLY A 9 -34.43 -10.97 16.48
C GLY A 9 -34.35 -10.71 14.98
N ALA A 10 -34.24 -9.43 14.59
CA ALA A 10 -34.15 -9.07 13.19
C ALA A 10 -33.05 -9.92 12.52
N PRO A 11 -33.31 -10.54 11.35
CA PRO A 11 -32.31 -11.36 10.69
C PRO A 11 -31.08 -10.50 10.38
N LEU A 12 -29.89 -11.03 10.69
CA LEU A 12 -28.63 -10.37 10.35
C LEU A 12 -28.51 -10.32 8.84
N ILE A 13 -28.57 -9.12 8.27
CA ILE A 13 -28.38 -8.90 6.84
C ILE A 13 -26.86 -8.80 6.59
N PRO A 14 -26.26 -9.72 5.81
CA PRO A 14 -24.86 -9.61 5.46
C PRO A 14 -24.67 -8.41 4.52
N ILE A 15 -23.86 -7.44 4.95
CA ILE A 15 -23.36 -6.38 4.07
C ILE A 15 -22.09 -6.92 3.40
N ALA A 16 -22.15 -7.13 2.09
CA ALA A 16 -20.98 -7.46 1.29
C ALA A 16 -20.18 -6.18 1.04
N ILE A 17 -19.02 -6.06 1.68
CA ILE A 17 -18.04 -5.01 1.37
C ILE A 17 -17.18 -5.54 0.22
N SER A 18 -17.61 -5.31 -1.01
CA SER A 18 -16.91 -5.78 -2.21
C SER A 18 -15.62 -5.02 -2.49
N THR A 19 -15.49 -3.79 -1.97
CA THR A 19 -14.45 -2.84 -2.39
C THR A 19 -13.94 -1.98 -1.22
N PRO A 20 -13.25 -2.56 -0.23
CA PRO A 20 -12.52 -1.74 0.75
C PRO A 20 -11.34 -1.10 0.02
N GLY A 21 -11.54 0.12 -0.50
CA GLY A 21 -10.50 0.87 -1.19
C GLY A 21 -9.24 0.93 -0.34
N ILE A 22 -8.11 0.49 -0.90
CA ILE A 22 -6.82 0.58 -0.22
C ILE A 22 -6.51 2.08 -0.08
N PHE A 23 -6.55 2.60 1.16
CA PHE A 23 -6.38 4.02 1.50
C PHE A 23 -7.39 4.98 0.84
N GLY A 24 -8.64 4.54 0.61
CA GLY A 24 -9.71 5.42 0.13
C GLY A 24 -9.63 5.77 -1.36
N LEU A 25 -8.81 5.06 -2.13
CA LEU A 25 -8.73 5.20 -3.59
C LEU A 25 -9.22 3.91 -4.24
N ASN A 26 -10.29 4.00 -5.04
CA ASN A 26 -10.78 2.87 -5.83
C ASN A 26 -10.02 2.77 -7.15
N THR A 27 -9.79 1.55 -7.61
CA THR A 27 -9.36 1.27 -8.98
C THR A 27 -10.54 1.55 -9.93
N GLU A 28 -10.26 1.94 -11.17
CA GLU A 28 -11.29 2.45 -12.10
C GLU A 28 -12.45 1.48 -12.41
N ALA A 29 -12.24 0.18 -12.18
CA ALA A 29 -13.23 -0.86 -12.46
C ALA A 29 -14.15 -1.16 -11.27
N GLU A 30 -13.86 -0.61 -10.10
CA GLU A 30 -14.52 -1.03 -8.87
C GLU A 30 -15.71 -0.12 -8.55
N ALA A 31 -16.90 -0.73 -8.46
CA ALA A 31 -18.11 -0.05 -8.03
C ALA A 31 -17.91 0.46 -6.61
N THR A 32 -17.89 1.78 -6.45
CA THR A 32 -17.76 2.40 -5.14
C THR A 32 -19.11 2.50 -4.46
N LEU A 33 -19.15 2.22 -3.15
CA LEU A 33 -20.36 2.34 -2.33
C LEU A 33 -20.68 3.82 -2.01
N LEU A 34 -19.69 4.70 -2.10
CA LEU A 34 -19.75 6.10 -1.68
C LEU A 34 -19.28 7.01 -2.81
N GLY A 35 -20.06 8.04 -3.13
CA GLY A 35 -19.73 8.97 -4.21
C GLY A 35 -18.45 9.78 -3.94
N PRO A 36 -17.91 10.46 -4.97
CA PRO A 36 -16.67 11.21 -4.88
C PRO A 36 -16.71 12.35 -3.83
N GLU A 37 -17.91 12.79 -3.39
CA GLU A 37 -18.11 13.76 -2.32
C GLU A 37 -17.53 13.32 -0.95
N TRP A 38 -17.28 12.01 -0.77
CA TRP A 38 -16.71 11.47 0.46
C TRP A 38 -15.18 11.54 0.52
N ALA A 39 -14.51 11.81 -0.61
CA ALA A 39 -13.07 12.09 -0.65
C ALA A 39 -12.80 13.57 -0.32
N THR A 40 -13.04 13.95 0.93
CA THR A 40 -12.99 15.36 1.39
C THR A 40 -11.61 16.00 1.34
N ILE A 41 -10.53 15.21 1.29
CA ILE A 41 -9.15 15.72 1.25
C ILE A 41 -8.31 14.86 0.28
N LEU A 42 -7.81 15.49 -0.79
CA LEU A 42 -6.89 14.88 -1.76
C LEU A 42 -5.64 15.77 -1.88
N THR A 43 -4.57 15.43 -1.17
CA THR A 43 -3.36 16.27 -1.08
C THR A 43 -2.29 15.98 -2.13
N ASN A 44 -2.45 14.94 -2.97
CA ASN A 44 -1.42 14.54 -3.94
C ASN A 44 -1.99 13.90 -5.23
N VAL A 45 -2.98 14.55 -5.83
CA VAL A 45 -3.59 14.10 -7.11
C VAL A 45 -3.50 15.18 -8.19
N THR A 46 -3.59 14.74 -9.44
CA THR A 46 -3.71 15.56 -10.66
C THR A 46 -4.91 15.05 -11.46
N PHE A 47 -5.71 15.95 -12.01
CA PHE A 47 -6.81 15.56 -12.89
C PHE A 47 -6.27 15.24 -14.29
N ASP A 48 -6.66 14.08 -14.84
CA ASP A 48 -6.34 13.72 -16.22
C ASP A 48 -7.29 14.39 -17.23
N GLY A 49 -7.07 14.17 -18.53
CA GLY A 49 -7.89 14.75 -19.60
C GLY A 49 -9.34 14.27 -19.63
N ALA A 50 -9.68 13.22 -18.87
CA ALA A 50 -11.05 12.73 -18.69
C ALA A 50 -11.69 13.24 -17.38
N GLY A 51 -10.99 14.10 -16.62
CA GLY A 51 -11.48 14.67 -15.37
C GLY A 51 -11.37 13.74 -14.15
N ARG A 52 -10.58 12.67 -14.23
CA ARG A 52 -10.36 11.71 -13.12
C ARG A 52 -9.20 12.15 -12.25
N ALA A 53 -9.29 11.92 -10.94
CA ALA A 53 -8.19 12.16 -10.01
C ALA A 53 -7.13 11.05 -10.10
N ALA A 54 -5.98 11.35 -10.70
CA ALA A 54 -4.84 10.45 -10.81
C ALA A 54 -3.74 10.80 -9.79
N LEU A 55 -3.02 9.81 -9.28
CA LEU A 55 -1.90 10.03 -8.35
C LEU A 55 -0.79 10.86 -9.01
N ARG A 56 -0.37 11.95 -8.36
CA ARG A 56 0.75 12.77 -8.85
C ARG A 56 2.06 12.07 -8.45
N LYS A 57 2.74 11.51 -9.47
CA LYS A 57 4.00 10.73 -9.37
C LYS A 57 3.86 9.49 -8.49
N GLY A 58 3.43 8.38 -9.10
CA GLY A 58 3.35 7.06 -8.46
C GLY A 58 4.69 6.49 -7.96
N TRP A 59 5.80 7.21 -8.13
CA TRP A 59 7.11 6.85 -7.62
C TRP A 59 8.00 8.10 -7.48
N ALA A 60 8.75 8.17 -6.37
CA ALA A 60 9.82 9.13 -6.17
C ALA A 60 11.13 8.35 -6.09
N SER A 61 12.13 8.74 -6.88
CA SER A 61 13.45 8.11 -6.79
C SER A 61 14.03 8.37 -5.41
N LYS A 62 14.41 7.29 -4.71
CA LYS A 62 15.07 7.36 -3.41
C LYS A 62 16.58 7.24 -3.51
N THR A 63 17.09 6.61 -4.57
CA THR A 63 18.51 6.49 -4.88
C THR A 63 19.07 7.80 -5.46
N SER A 64 20.14 8.31 -4.85
CA SER A 64 20.99 9.37 -5.40
C SER A 64 22.20 8.81 -6.16
N SER A 65 22.50 7.53 -5.98
CA SER A 65 23.56 6.80 -6.69
C SER A 65 23.00 5.52 -7.29
N ALA A 66 23.47 5.16 -8.48
CA ALA A 66 23.06 3.93 -9.14
C ALA A 66 23.65 2.69 -8.45
N VAL A 67 22.90 1.60 -8.45
CA VAL A 67 23.40 0.27 -8.11
C VAL A 67 23.72 -0.47 -9.41
N ALA A 68 24.79 -1.27 -9.43
CA ALA A 68 25.11 -2.11 -10.58
C ALA A 68 24.19 -3.34 -10.62
N GLY A 69 23.61 -3.63 -11.78
CA GLY A 69 22.70 -4.76 -11.96
C GLY A 69 21.22 -4.41 -11.81
N ILE A 70 20.37 -5.41 -11.93
CA ILE A 70 18.91 -5.28 -11.80
C ILE A 70 18.52 -5.68 -10.38
N VAL A 71 17.74 -4.83 -9.70
CA VAL A 71 17.21 -5.17 -8.37
C VAL A 71 16.19 -6.30 -8.52
N MET A 72 16.48 -7.45 -7.91
CA MET A 72 15.69 -8.68 -8.01
C MET A 72 14.72 -8.84 -6.84
N ARG A 73 15.11 -8.38 -5.65
CA ARG A 73 14.34 -8.49 -4.41
C ARG A 73 14.54 -7.25 -3.54
N ILE A 74 13.49 -6.88 -2.82
CA ILE A 74 13.50 -5.82 -1.80
C ILE A 74 12.77 -6.38 -0.59
N PHE A 75 13.34 -6.17 0.60
CA PHE A 75 12.82 -6.64 1.87
C PHE A 75 13.01 -5.58 2.96
N GLU A 76 12.04 -5.46 3.87
CA GLU A 76 12.19 -4.63 5.07
C GLU A 76 12.66 -5.50 6.23
N TYR A 77 13.89 -5.29 6.67
CA TYR A 77 14.43 -5.94 7.86
C TYR A 77 14.08 -5.16 9.12
N LYS A 78 13.45 -5.83 10.09
CA LYS A 78 13.17 -5.28 11.43
C LYS A 78 14.26 -5.73 12.38
N LYS A 79 15.00 -4.77 12.93
CA LYS A 79 16.08 -5.00 13.90
C LYS A 79 15.51 -5.28 15.29
N ALA A 80 16.35 -5.85 16.16
CA ALA A 80 15.97 -6.14 17.55
C ALA A 80 15.65 -4.87 18.37
N ASP A 81 16.16 -3.71 17.96
CA ASP A 81 15.89 -2.40 18.57
C ASP A 81 14.59 -1.74 18.05
N ALA A 82 13.77 -2.48 17.30
CA ALA A 82 12.54 -2.04 16.66
C ALA A 82 12.71 -0.98 15.55
N THR A 83 13.95 -0.68 15.13
CA THR A 83 14.18 0.06 13.89
C THR A 83 14.00 -0.84 12.67
N SER A 84 13.75 -0.26 11.50
CA SER A 84 13.80 -1.00 10.23
C SER A 84 14.77 -0.41 9.23
N GLU A 85 15.26 -1.31 8.39
CA GLU A 85 16.14 -0.99 7.28
C GLU A 85 15.68 -1.76 6.04
N ILE A 86 15.85 -1.13 4.87
CA ILE A 86 15.51 -1.78 3.59
C ILE A 86 16.76 -2.47 3.07
N ILE A 87 16.63 -3.77 2.84
CA ILE A 87 17.64 -4.61 2.21
C ILE A 87 17.14 -4.96 0.82
N PHE A 88 18.01 -4.90 -0.19
CA PHE A 88 17.66 -5.29 -1.55
C PHE A 88 18.83 -6.00 -2.20
N SER A 89 18.55 -6.88 -3.16
CA SER A 89 19.58 -7.67 -3.83
C SER A 89 19.53 -7.52 -5.33
N THR A 90 20.68 -7.67 -5.96
CA THR A 90 20.80 -7.87 -7.40
C THR A 90 21.10 -9.35 -7.68
N ASP A 91 21.52 -9.68 -8.91
CA ASP A 91 22.01 -11.00 -9.28
C ASP A 91 23.39 -11.32 -8.69
N ALA A 92 24.16 -10.30 -8.31
CA ALA A 92 25.55 -10.45 -7.89
C ALA A 92 25.82 -10.07 -6.42
N ASP A 93 24.98 -9.26 -5.78
CA ASP A 93 25.32 -8.65 -4.48
C ASP A 93 24.05 -8.29 -3.67
N ILE A 94 24.22 -8.06 -2.38
CA ILE A 94 23.18 -7.66 -1.41
C ILE A 94 23.54 -6.28 -0.86
N PHE A 95 22.59 -5.36 -0.87
CA PHE A 95 22.79 -3.96 -0.53
C PHE A 95 21.87 -3.50 0.61
N THR A 96 22.38 -2.51 1.35
CA THR A 96 21.57 -1.63 2.19
C THR A 96 21.81 -0.15 1.82
N GLY A 97 21.05 0.76 2.43
CA GLY A 97 21.20 2.20 2.23
C GLY A 97 20.57 2.70 0.93
N VAL A 98 19.25 2.91 0.94
CA VAL A 98 18.47 3.20 -0.29
C VAL A 98 18.91 4.47 -1.02
N ALA A 99 19.46 5.48 -0.32
CA ALA A 99 19.97 6.69 -0.98
C ALA A 99 21.29 6.43 -1.72
N THR A 100 22.23 5.77 -1.04
CA THR A 100 23.57 5.44 -1.53
C THR A 100 23.83 3.96 -1.25
N PRO A 101 23.46 3.07 -2.18
CA PRO A 101 23.57 1.63 -2.01
C PRO A 101 24.99 1.21 -1.60
N SER A 102 25.10 0.45 -0.50
CA SER A 102 26.35 -0.14 -0.04
C SER A 102 26.20 -1.65 0.03
N SER A 103 27.18 -2.37 -0.53
CA SER A 103 27.26 -3.82 -0.42
C SER A 103 27.39 -4.23 1.05
N ILE A 104 26.71 -5.31 1.41
CA ILE A 104 26.78 -5.99 2.70
C ILE A 104 27.01 -7.50 2.52
N GLU A 105 27.39 -7.94 1.32
CA GLU A 105 27.71 -9.34 1.06
C GLU A 105 28.84 -9.80 2.00
N GLY A 106 28.61 -10.92 2.71
CA GLY A 106 29.56 -11.46 3.67
C GLY A 106 29.73 -10.67 4.97
N SER A 107 28.97 -9.58 5.18
CA SER A 107 28.97 -8.83 6.43
C SER A 107 28.14 -9.53 7.51
N LEU A 108 28.63 -9.50 8.76
CA LEU A 108 27.86 -9.91 9.96
C LEU A 108 27.05 -8.74 10.56
N ALA A 109 27.23 -7.53 10.05
CA ALA A 109 26.51 -6.34 10.48
C ALA A 109 25.43 -6.00 9.45
N ILE A 110 24.17 -6.12 9.89
CA ILE A 110 22.98 -5.47 9.35
C ILE A 110 22.36 -4.66 10.48
#